data_AF-A0A420WUL6-F1
#
_entry.id   AF-A0A420WUL6-F1
#
_cell.length_a   1.000
_cell.length_b   1.000
_cell.length_c   1.000
_cell.angle_alpha   90.00
_cell.angle_beta   90.00
_cell.angle_gamma   90.00
#
_symmetry.space_group_name_H-M   'P 1'
#
loop_
_entity.id
_entity.type
_entity.pdbx_description
1 polymer ?
#
loop_
_entity_poly.entity_id
_entity_poly.type
_entity_poly.pdbx_seq_one_letter_code
_entity_poly.pdbx_strand_id
1 'polypeptide(L)'
;MTTATATRRHRLDNANSQLSRTFIVLRDADRWLVLHEIAEAILERFDKLDSHAAISARIRDLRAKGCTIYRRDHRPEIKGVRPAEYRLISIENGEVSA
;
A
#
# COMPACT_ATOMS: atom_id res chain seq x y z
N MET A 1 -28.64 2.05 10.79
CA MET A 1 -27.81 1.25 9.85
C MET A 1 -27.81 2.03 8.54
N THR A 2 -26.74 2.54 7.93
CA THR A 2 -25.35 2.06 7.78
C THR A 2 -24.57 3.21 7.11
N THR A 3 -23.66 3.93 7.79
CA THR A 3 -22.92 5.06 7.16
C THR A 3 -21.49 5.27 7.70
N ALA A 4 -20.82 4.25 8.24
CA ALA A 4 -19.42 4.38 8.70
C ALA A 4 -18.39 3.87 7.66
N THR A 5 -18.82 3.09 6.67
CA THR A 5 -17.92 2.44 5.70
C THR A 5 -17.36 3.40 4.63
N ALA A 6 -18.08 4.49 4.33
CA ALA A 6 -17.71 5.46 3.30
C ALA A 6 -16.59 6.42 3.73
N THR A 7 -16.52 6.77 5.02
CA THR A 7 -15.74 7.92 5.50
C THR A 7 -14.22 7.69 5.50
N ARG A 8 -13.77 6.45 5.70
CA ARG A 8 -12.32 6.11 5.72
C ARG A 8 -11.76 5.88 4.31
N ARG A 9 -12.55 5.23 3.43
CA ARG A 9 -12.22 5.11 2.00
C ARG A 9 -12.04 6.49 1.37
N HIS A 10 -12.97 7.40 1.63
CA HIS A 10 -12.94 8.78 1.12
C HIS A 10 -11.68 9.58 1.50
N ARG A 11 -10.96 9.25 2.59
CA ARG A 11 -9.72 9.95 2.97
C ARG A 11 -8.48 9.49 2.21
N LEU A 12 -8.51 8.31 1.58
CA LEU A 12 -7.36 7.76 0.85
C LEU A 12 -7.45 7.92 -0.67
N ASP A 13 -8.48 8.58 -1.19
CA ASP A 13 -8.67 8.79 -2.63
C ASP A 13 -8.00 10.08 -3.18
N ASN A 14 -7.17 10.76 -2.38
CA ASN A 14 -6.46 11.97 -2.83
C ASN A 14 -5.17 11.63 -3.61
N ALA A 15 -5.20 11.75 -4.93
CA ALA A 15 -4.06 11.49 -5.81
C ALA A 15 -2.80 12.32 -5.50
N ASN A 16 -2.91 13.47 -4.82
CA ASN A 16 -1.76 14.29 -4.43
C ASN A 16 -1.00 13.74 -3.21
N SER A 17 -1.59 12.83 -2.44
CA SER A 17 -0.97 12.23 -1.26
C SER A 17 -0.16 10.98 -1.63
N GLN A 18 1.14 10.95 -1.28
CA GLN A 18 1.99 9.75 -1.42
C GLN A 18 1.38 8.52 -0.73
N LEU A 19 0.76 8.72 0.43
CA LEU A 19 0.09 7.65 1.17
C LEU A 19 -1.08 7.07 0.38
N SER A 20 -1.88 7.94 -0.23
CA SER A 20 -3.05 7.57 -1.03
C SER A 20 -2.66 6.84 -2.30
N ARG A 21 -1.65 7.33 -3.04
CA ARG A 21 -1.15 6.65 -4.23
C ARG A 21 -0.62 5.25 -3.93
N THR A 22 0.16 5.13 -2.85
CA THR A 22 0.66 3.82 -2.37
C THR A 22 -0.50 2.87 -2.03
N PHE A 23 -1.52 3.39 -1.34
CA PHE A 23 -2.70 2.61 -0.98
C PHE A 23 -3.49 2.13 -2.20
N ILE A 24 -3.79 3.02 -3.15
CA ILE A 24 -4.58 2.69 -4.34
C ILE A 24 -3.87 1.62 -5.19
N VAL A 25 -2.55 1.76 -5.39
CA VAL A 25 -1.77 0.75 -6.12
C VAL A 25 -1.83 -0.60 -5.43
N LEU A 26 -1.62 -0.66 -4.11
CA LEU A 26 -1.66 -1.92 -3.37
C LEU A 26 -3.07 -2.53 -3.27
N ARG A 27 -4.10 -1.68 -3.24
CA ARG A 27 -5.51 -2.10 -3.21
C ARG A 27 -5.94 -2.76 -4.52
N ASP A 28 -5.52 -2.18 -5.63
CA ASP A 28 -5.93 -2.64 -6.97
C ASP A 28 -5.00 -3.74 -7.52
N ALA A 29 -3.93 -4.09 -6.78
CA ALA A 29 -3.02 -5.17 -7.16
C ALA A 29 -3.64 -6.55 -6.89
N ASP A 30 -3.73 -7.38 -7.92
CA ASP A 30 -4.15 -8.78 -7.83
C ASP A 30 -2.99 -9.73 -7.45
N ARG A 31 -1.75 -9.25 -7.59
CA ARG A 31 -0.49 -9.97 -7.30
C ARG A 31 0.36 -9.27 -6.24
N TRP A 32 1.42 -9.94 -5.81
CA TRP A 32 2.45 -9.35 -4.97
C TRP A 32 3.30 -8.39 -5.80
N LEU A 33 3.65 -7.23 -5.24
CA LEU A 33 4.44 -6.21 -5.92
C LEU A 33 5.72 -5.91 -5.16
N VAL A 34 6.81 -5.71 -5.89
CA VAL A 34 8.05 -5.14 -5.34
C VAL A 34 7.99 -3.61 -5.34
N LEU A 35 8.86 -2.94 -4.56
CA LEU A 35 8.85 -1.47 -4.46
C LEU A 35 9.01 -0.76 -5.82
N HIS A 36 9.76 -1.36 -6.74
CA HIS A 36 9.93 -0.84 -8.10
C HIS A 36 8.62 -0.87 -8.89
N GLU A 37 7.92 -2.01 -8.90
CA GLU A 37 6.62 -2.13 -9.56
C GLU A 37 5.57 -1.20 -8.94
N ILE A 38 5.63 -0.96 -7.62
CA ILE A 38 4.76 0.03 -6.97
C ILE A 38 5.08 1.44 -7.47
N ALA A 39 6.37 1.79 -7.57
CA ALA A 39 6.79 3.11 -8.08
C ALA A 39 6.38 3.32 -9.54
N GLU A 40 6.54 2.31 -10.40
CA GLU A 40 6.11 2.34 -11.80
C GLU A 40 4.60 2.50 -11.92
N ALA A 41 3.82 1.73 -11.17
CA ALA A 41 2.36 1.87 -11.15
C ALA A 41 1.91 3.23 -10.62
N ILE A 42 2.64 3.84 -9.68
CA ILE A 42 2.36 5.21 -9.21
C ILE A 42 2.63 6.22 -10.33
N LEU A 43 3.76 6.09 -11.04
CA LEU A 43 4.11 6.97 -12.15
C LEU A 43 3.08 6.88 -13.27
N GLU A 44 2.76 5.67 -13.71
CA GLU A 44 1.80 5.43 -14.81
C GLU A 44 0.41 5.98 -14.48
N ARG A 45 -0.07 5.79 -13.25
CA ARG A 45 -1.44 6.15 -12.87
C ARG A 45 -1.61 7.61 -12.45
N PHE A 46 -0.59 8.23 -11.88
CA PHE A 46 -0.71 9.54 -11.22
C PHE A 46 0.28 10.59 -11.73
N ASP A 47 1.19 10.25 -12.64
CA ASP A 47 2.26 11.12 -13.13
C ASP A 47 3.09 11.71 -11.97
N LYS A 48 3.47 10.83 -11.03
CA LYS A 48 4.29 11.17 -9.84
C LYS A 48 5.40 10.16 -9.65
N LEU A 49 6.58 10.67 -9.33
CA LEU A 49 7.73 9.86 -8.94
C LEU A 49 7.83 9.80 -7.42
N ASP A 50 7.53 8.63 -6.85
CA ASP A 50 7.72 8.35 -5.43
C ASP A 50 8.93 7.41 -5.25
N SER A 51 9.85 7.77 -4.35
CA SER A 51 11.05 6.96 -4.11
C SER A 51 10.73 5.68 -3.35
N HIS A 52 11.55 4.64 -3.51
CA HIS A 52 11.40 3.38 -2.75
C HIS A 52 11.36 3.59 -1.23
N ALA A 53 12.17 4.52 -0.72
CA ALA A 53 12.18 4.88 0.70
C ALA A 53 10.86 5.53 1.14
N ALA A 54 10.31 6.43 0.31
CA ALA A 54 9.02 7.07 0.57
C ALA A 54 7.89 6.03 0.57
N ILE A 55 7.83 5.17 -0.46
CA ILE A 55 6.83 4.09 -0.57
C ILE A 55 6.90 3.15 0.65
N SER A 56 8.10 2.72 1.04
CA SER A 56 8.31 1.88 2.23
C SER A 56 7.84 2.56 3.52
N ALA A 57 8.06 3.88 3.66
CA ALA A 57 7.51 4.65 4.77
C ALA A 57 5.98 4.69 4.72
N ARG A 58 5.37 4.88 3.54
CA ARG A 58 3.91 4.90 3.39
C ARG A 58 3.27 3.55 3.68
N ILE A 59 3.91 2.44 3.33
CA ILE A 59 3.45 1.08 3.70
C ILE A 59 3.38 0.92 5.23
N ARG A 60 4.39 1.42 5.96
CA ARG A 60 4.39 1.43 7.43
C ARG A 60 3.25 2.26 7.99
N ASP A 61 3.02 3.45 7.44
CA ASP A 61 1.90 4.32 7.83
C ASP A 61 0.54 3.67 7.55
N LEU A 62 0.38 2.96 6.44
CA LEU A 62 -0.86 2.24 6.12
C LEU A 62 -1.15 1.14 7.13
N ARG A 63 -0.12 0.37 7.54
CA ARG A 63 -0.25 -0.61 8.62
C ARG A 63 -0.69 0.04 9.93
N ALA A 64 -0.06 1.15 10.31
CA ALA A 64 -0.45 1.90 11.50
C ALA A 64 -1.89 2.46 11.44
N LYS A 65 -2.46 2.59 10.23
CA LYS A 65 -3.82 3.06 10.00
C LYS A 65 -4.86 1.93 9.90
N GLY A 66 -4.46 0.68 10.11
CA GLY A 66 -5.34 -0.50 10.09
C GLY A 66 -5.37 -1.27 8.76
N CYS A 67 -4.40 -1.03 7.86
CA CYS A 67 -4.27 -1.83 6.64
C CYS A 67 -3.43 -3.08 6.91
N THR A 68 -3.96 -4.24 6.61
CA THR A 68 -3.24 -5.51 6.69
C THR A 68 -2.43 -5.70 5.41
N ILE A 69 -1.17 -5.24 5.44
CA ILE A 69 -0.23 -5.39 4.31
C ILE A 69 0.80 -6.44 4.67
N TYR A 70 0.82 -7.55 3.94
CA TYR A 70 1.82 -8.60 4.13
C TYR A 70 3.13 -8.23 3.42
N ARG A 71 4.24 -8.68 4.01
CA ARG A 71 5.56 -8.63 3.39
C ARG A 71 6.05 -10.06 3.25
N ARG A 72 6.54 -10.41 2.06
CA ARG A 72 7.19 -11.68 1.81
C ARG A 72 8.62 -11.42 1.38
N ASP A 73 9.55 -12.09 2.06
CA ASP A 73 10.94 -12.19 1.63
C ASP A 73 11.10 -13.52 0.90
N HIS A 74 11.70 -13.49 -0.29
CA HIS A 74 12.10 -14.74 -0.96
C HIS A 74 13.37 -15.27 -0.28
N ARG A 75 13.33 -16.51 0.24
CA ARG A 75 14.55 -17.17 0.72
C ARG A 75 15.48 -17.42 -0.47
N PRO A 76 16.80 -17.21 -0.31
CA PRO A 76 17.73 -17.47 -1.40
C PRO A 76 17.89 -18.97 -1.60
N GLU A 77 17.80 -19.41 -2.86
CA GLU A 77 18.44 -20.65 -3.32
C GLU A 77 19.88 -20.35 -3.83
N ILE A 78 20.18 -19.09 -4.20
CA ILE A 78 21.49 -18.60 -4.66
C ILE A 78 21.71 -17.16 -4.17
N LYS A 79 22.96 -16.80 -3.82
CA LYS A 79 23.39 -15.49 -3.28
C LYS A 79 22.87 -14.31 -4.10
N GLY A 80 21.96 -13.53 -3.52
CA GLY A 80 21.49 -12.24 -4.03
C GLY A 80 20.48 -11.59 -3.11
N VAL A 81 20.36 -10.26 -3.15
CA VAL A 81 19.29 -9.51 -2.46
C VAL A 81 18.07 -9.54 -3.38
N ARG A 82 17.07 -10.38 -3.07
CA ARG A 82 15.76 -10.25 -3.73
C ARG A 82 14.97 -9.12 -3.07
N PRO A 83 14.25 -8.31 -3.87
CA PRO A 83 13.43 -7.24 -3.34
C PRO A 83 12.28 -7.82 -2.51
N ALA A 84 11.95 -7.15 -1.41
CA ALA A 84 10.77 -7.48 -0.62
C ALA A 84 9.50 -7.24 -1.44
N GLU A 85 8.56 -8.18 -1.31
CA GLU A 85 7.25 -8.11 -1.95
C GLU A 85 6.17 -7.71 -0.96
N TYR A 86 5.18 -6.99 -1.44
CA TYR A 86 4.09 -6.44 -0.64
C TYR A 86 2.74 -6.76 -1.27
N ARG A 87 1.75 -7.04 -0.42
CA ARG A 87 0.36 -7.23 -0.84
C ARG A 87 -0.60 -6.75 0.24
N LEU A 88 -1.61 -5.97 -0.14
CA LEU A 88 -2.72 -5.63 0.75
C LEU A 88 -3.69 -6.82 0.80
N ILE A 89 -4.01 -7.29 2.02
CA ILE A 89 -4.87 -8.44 2.24
C ILE A 89 -6.25 -8.01 2.75
N SER A 90 -6.27 -7.08 3.71
CA SER A 90 -7.51 -6.56 4.26
C SER A 90 -7.32 -5.14 4.78
N ILE A 91 -8.44 -4.46 4.98
CA ILE A 91 -8.50 -3.13 5.60
C ILE A 91 -9.40 -3.31 6.81
N GLU A 92 -8.85 -3.16 8.01
CA GLU A 92 -9.67 -3.16 9.22
C GLU A 92 -10.53 -1.90 9.22
N ASN A 93 -11.84 -2.07 9.10
CA ASN A 93 -12.80 -1.02 9.32
C ASN A 93 -12.82 -0.72 10.82
N GLY A 94 -11.86 0.07 11.31
CA GLY A 94 -11.84 0.49 12.70
C GLY A 94 -13.07 1.35 12.99
N GLU A 95 -14.14 0.75 13.49
CA GLU A 95 -15.00 1.36 14.50
C GLU A 95 -14.13 1.58 15.74
N VAL A 96 -13.93 2.84 16.11
CA VAL A 96 -13.65 3.13 17.51
C VAL A 96 -15.02 3.12 18.17
N SER A 97 -15.33 2.03 18.89
CA SER A 97 -16.49 1.97 19.77
C SER A 97 -16.39 3.09 20.80
N ALA A 98 -17.49 3.85 20.89
CA ALA A 98 -17.96 4.76 21.95
C ALA A 98 -16.95 5.69 22.64
#